data_AF-A0A1H2EYU4-F1
#
_entry.id   AF-A0A1H2EYU4-F1
#
_cell.length_a   1.000
_cell.length_b   1.000
_cell.length_c   1.000
_cell.angle_alpha   90.00
_cell.angle_beta   90.00
_cell.angle_gamma   90.00
#
_symmetry.space_group_name_H-M   'P 1'
#
loop_
_entity.id
_entity.type
_entity.pdbx_description
1 polymer ?
#
loop_
_entity_poly.entity_id
_entity_poly.type
_entity_poly.pdbx_seq_one_letter_code
_entity_poly.pdbx_strand_id
1 'polypeptide(L)'
;MSKPKKIDLSAAASPLAADPFAALGALDTSALPPGHDGVAPSSPEKAAKKGRLLLRREKKDRGGKTVVVASGFPNEAEADGTVRAVRKALGCGGTVEAGTSGFEIVIQGDRPAAVAEALRQLGYPVGGVIQ
;
A
#
# COMPACT_ATOMS: atom_id res chain seq x y z
N MET A 1 8.72 -62.91 8.06
CA MET A 1 8.34 -61.49 8.26
C MET A 1 9.05 -60.98 9.52
N SER A 2 10.26 -60.42 9.37
CA SER A 2 11.04 -59.89 10.51
C SER A 2 10.71 -58.41 10.71
N LYS A 3 10.25 -58.05 11.91
CA LYS A 3 9.94 -56.66 12.29
C LYS A 3 11.24 -55.83 12.32
N PRO A 4 11.28 -54.61 11.78
CA PRO A 4 12.46 -53.76 11.89
C PRO A 4 12.62 -53.23 13.32
N LYS A 5 13.87 -53.20 13.80
CA LYS A 5 14.27 -52.68 15.11
C LYS A 5 14.05 -51.16 15.13
N LYS A 6 13.29 -50.66 16.11
CA LYS A 6 13.07 -49.23 16.36
C LYS A 6 14.39 -48.54 16.70
N ILE A 7 14.63 -47.39 16.08
CA ILE A 7 15.75 -46.49 16.40
C ILE A 7 15.45 -45.86 17.77
N ASP A 8 16.40 -45.94 18.69
CA ASP A 8 16.30 -45.26 19.98
C ASP A 8 16.61 -43.77 19.78
N LEU A 9 15.64 -42.91 20.14
CA LEU A 9 15.70 -41.45 19.99
C LEU A 9 16.19 -40.75 21.27
N SER A 10 16.81 -41.47 22.21
CA SER A 10 17.32 -40.90 23.48
C SER A 10 18.77 -40.40 23.38
N ALA A 11 19.15 -39.82 22.24
CA ALA A 11 20.36 -39.01 22.18
C ALA A 11 20.03 -37.61 22.70
N ALA A 12 20.61 -37.26 23.84
CA ALA A 12 20.44 -36.00 24.54
C ALA A 12 20.45 -34.78 23.60
N ALA A 13 19.28 -34.15 23.44
CA ALA A 13 19.15 -32.86 22.79
C ALA A 13 19.76 -31.77 23.69
N SER A 14 20.99 -31.36 23.41
CA SER A 14 21.53 -30.05 23.82
C SER A 14 22.85 -29.76 23.13
N PRO A 15 22.82 -28.85 22.13
CA PRO A 15 23.29 -27.50 22.43
C PRO A 15 22.42 -26.38 21.82
N LEU A 16 21.09 -26.47 21.96
CA LEU A 16 20.17 -25.35 21.70
C LEU A 16 19.85 -24.56 22.98
N ALA A 17 20.48 -24.90 24.11
CA ALA A 17 20.27 -24.23 25.40
C ALA A 17 20.89 -22.82 25.47
N ALA A 18 21.67 -22.41 24.47
CA ALA A 18 22.18 -21.05 24.36
C ALA A 18 21.26 -20.27 23.41
N ASP A 19 20.52 -19.31 23.95
CA ASP A 19 19.67 -18.41 23.16
C ASP A 19 20.55 -17.55 22.24
N PRO A 20 20.51 -17.76 20.90
CA PRO A 20 21.39 -17.07 19.95
C PRO A 20 21.14 -15.55 19.88
N PHE A 21 20.04 -15.09 20.48
CA PHE A 21 19.61 -13.69 20.51
C PHE A 21 19.72 -13.06 21.90
N ALA A 22 20.31 -13.74 22.90
CA ALA A 22 20.50 -13.17 24.23
C ALA A 22 21.26 -11.82 24.20
N ALA A 23 22.17 -11.65 23.24
CA ALA A 23 22.90 -10.41 23.00
C ALA A 23 22.02 -9.23 22.55
N LEU A 24 20.85 -9.49 21.93
CA LEU A 24 19.92 -8.44 21.52
C LEU A 24 19.18 -7.80 22.70
N GLY A 25 18.91 -8.57 23.76
CA GLY A 25 18.22 -8.07 24.96
C GLY A 25 19.06 -7.09 25.78
N ALA A 26 20.38 -7.07 25.57
CA ALA A 26 21.31 -6.18 26.24
C ALA A 26 21.56 -4.86 25.46
N LEU A 27 20.96 -4.69 24.27
CA LEU A 27 21.05 -3.41 23.55
C LEU A 27 20.18 -2.35 24.26
N ASP A 28 20.82 -1.23 24.58
CA ASP A 28 20.15 -0.07 25.17
C ASP A 28 19.27 0.61 24.12
N THR A 29 17.96 0.35 24.19
CA THR A 29 16.98 0.97 23.30
C THR A 29 16.66 2.43 23.67
N SER A 30 17.24 2.94 24.77
CA SER A 30 16.98 4.29 25.26
C SER A 30 17.83 5.34 24.55
N ALA A 31 18.89 4.92 23.83
CA ALA A 31 19.73 5.76 22.99
C ALA A 31 19.24 5.90 21.54
N LEU A 32 18.10 5.30 21.17
CA LEU A 32 17.55 5.50 19.82
C LEU A 32 17.01 6.93 19.69
N PRO A 33 17.34 7.65 18.59
CA PRO A 33 16.72 8.93 18.32
C PRO A 33 15.19 8.74 18.23
N PRO A 34 14.39 9.67 18.79
CA PRO A 34 12.96 9.63 18.59
C PRO A 34 12.68 9.60 17.09
N GLY A 35 11.94 8.58 16.65
CA GLY A 35 11.51 8.48 15.27
C GLY A 35 10.83 9.80 14.89
N HIS A 36 11.34 10.45 13.84
CA HIS A 36 10.72 11.63 13.29
C HIS A 36 9.39 11.23 12.63
N ASP A 37 8.30 11.27 13.41
CA ASP A 37 6.93 11.38 12.92
C ASP A 37 6.71 12.82 12.40
N GLY A 38 7.57 13.25 11.48
CA GLY A 38 7.53 14.55 10.87
C GLY A 38 6.64 14.56 9.63
N VAL A 39 5.34 14.32 9.78
CA VAL A 39 4.38 14.89 8.81
C VAL A 39 3.99 16.25 9.35
N ALA A 40 4.80 17.25 9.00
CA ALA A 40 4.44 18.65 9.22
C ALA A 40 3.05 18.90 8.61
N PRO A 41 2.10 19.52 9.34
CA PRO A 41 0.86 20.00 8.75
C PRO A 41 1.23 21.19 7.87
N SER A 42 1.48 20.93 6.58
CA SER A 42 1.61 21.99 5.60
C SER A 42 0.28 22.74 5.55
N SER A 43 0.36 24.04 5.81
CA SER A 43 -0.72 25.03 5.77
C SER A 43 -1.63 24.82 4.56
N PRO A 44 -2.95 25.11 4.63
CA PRO A 44 -3.85 25.00 3.50
C PRO A 44 -3.50 26.08 2.45
N GLU A 45 -2.46 25.81 1.66
CA GLU A 45 -2.17 26.55 0.45
C GLU A 45 -3.39 26.42 -0.44
N LYS A 46 -3.98 27.57 -0.78
CA LYS A 46 -5.23 27.70 -1.54
C LYS A 46 -5.29 26.61 -2.59
N ALA A 47 -6.25 25.70 -2.43
CA ALA A 47 -6.48 24.61 -3.37
C ALA A 47 -6.59 25.21 -4.77
N ALA A 48 -5.49 25.13 -5.54
CA ALA A 48 -5.52 25.29 -6.98
C ALA A 48 -6.67 24.40 -7.43
N LYS A 49 -7.62 24.95 -8.19
CA LYS A 49 -8.87 24.26 -8.52
C LYS A 49 -8.50 22.98 -9.28
N LYS A 50 -8.42 21.88 -8.55
CA LYS A 50 -8.02 20.58 -9.08
C LYS A 50 -9.03 20.19 -10.15
N GLY A 51 -8.52 19.75 -11.30
CA GLY A 51 -9.33 19.27 -12.39
C GLY A 51 -10.27 18.16 -11.94
N ARG A 52 -11.43 18.05 -12.59
CA ARG A 52 -12.41 16.99 -12.30
C ARG A 52 -11.82 15.64 -12.74
N LEU A 53 -11.71 14.70 -11.81
CA LEU A 53 -11.22 13.36 -12.09
C LEU A 53 -12.37 12.46 -12.58
N LEU A 54 -12.10 11.64 -13.59
CA LEU A 54 -12.99 10.56 -14.02
C LEU A 54 -12.53 9.25 -13.42
N LEU A 55 -13.45 8.48 -12.82
CA LEU A 55 -13.18 7.11 -12.39
C LEU A 55 -13.77 6.14 -13.40
N ARG A 56 -13.01 5.12 -13.78
CA ARG A 56 -13.47 3.99 -14.59
C ARG A 56 -13.23 2.69 -13.87
N ARG A 57 -14.14 1.74 -14.03
CA ARG A 57 -13.87 0.34 -13.70
C ARG A 57 -13.33 -0.36 -14.93
N GLU A 58 -12.26 -1.09 -14.77
CA GLU A 58 -11.70 -1.90 -15.84
C GLU A 58 -11.55 -3.35 -15.37
N LYS A 59 -12.13 -4.27 -16.14
CA LYS A 59 -12.08 -5.72 -15.88
C LYS A 59 -11.42 -6.49 -17.02
N LYS A 60 -11.25 -5.84 -18.17
CA LYS A 60 -10.75 -6.48 -19.40
C LYS A 60 -9.28 -6.87 -19.24
N ASP A 61 -8.91 -8.04 -19.74
CA ASP A 61 -7.53 -8.56 -19.82
C ASP A 61 -6.74 -8.73 -18.49
N ARG A 62 -7.39 -8.67 -17.32
CA ARG A 62 -6.72 -8.82 -16.00
C ARG A 62 -6.98 -10.14 -15.27
N GLY A 63 -7.31 -11.21 -15.99
CA GLY A 63 -7.45 -12.55 -15.41
C GLY A 63 -8.52 -12.64 -14.31
N GLY A 64 -9.62 -11.88 -14.45
CA GLY A 64 -10.74 -11.85 -13.50
C GLY A 64 -10.64 -10.79 -12.40
N LYS A 65 -9.53 -10.05 -12.30
CA LYS A 65 -9.37 -8.95 -11.35
C LYS A 65 -9.97 -7.67 -11.91
N THR A 66 -10.75 -6.97 -11.09
CA THR A 66 -11.25 -5.62 -11.40
C THR A 66 -10.32 -4.57 -10.82
N VAL A 67 -10.08 -3.51 -11.58
CA VAL A 67 -9.33 -2.34 -11.15
C VAL A 67 -10.15 -1.07 -11.37
N VAL A 68 -9.84 -0.05 -10.60
CA VAL A 68 -10.41 1.29 -10.74
C VAL A 68 -9.33 2.21 -11.26
N VAL A 69 -9.55 2.79 -12.43
CA VAL A 69 -8.65 3.76 -13.05
C VAL A 69 -9.20 5.15 -12.80
N ALA A 70 -8.40 6.05 -12.24
CA ALA A 70 -8.76 7.46 -12.12
C ALA A 70 -7.88 8.29 -13.05
N SER A 71 -8.52 9.00 -13.99
CA SER A 71 -7.87 9.80 -15.03
C SER A 71 -8.11 11.29 -14.79
N GLY A 72 -7.15 12.14 -15.19
CA GLY A 72 -7.29 13.60 -15.15
C GLY A 72 -6.31 14.32 -14.22
N PHE A 73 -5.20 13.66 -13.86
CA PHE A 73 -4.15 14.32 -13.08
C PHE A 73 -3.32 15.26 -13.97
N PRO A 74 -3.05 16.49 -13.53
CA PRO A 74 -2.32 17.47 -14.34
C PRO A 74 -0.84 17.11 -14.49
N ASN A 75 -0.24 16.52 -13.44
CA ASN A 75 1.19 16.20 -13.36
C ASN A 75 1.40 14.82 -12.74
N GLU A 76 2.52 14.18 -13.11
CA GLU A 76 2.92 12.87 -12.57
C GLU A 76 3.14 12.89 -11.05
N ALA A 77 3.76 13.95 -10.55
CA ALA A 77 4.03 14.11 -9.11
C ALA A 77 2.73 14.17 -8.28
N GLU A 78 1.68 14.80 -8.81
CA GLU A 78 0.37 14.81 -8.15
C GLU A 78 -0.29 13.42 -8.19
N ALA A 79 -0.16 12.70 -9.31
CA ALA A 79 -0.66 11.34 -9.44
C ALA A 79 0.05 10.39 -8.46
N ASP A 80 1.39 10.47 -8.34
CA ASP A 80 2.18 9.64 -7.42
C ASP A 80 1.86 9.95 -5.95
N GLY A 81 1.80 11.24 -5.59
CA GLY A 81 1.38 11.66 -4.24
C GLY A 81 -0.03 11.16 -3.90
N THR A 82 -0.96 11.25 -4.86
CA THR A 82 -2.32 10.76 -4.71
C THR A 82 -2.35 9.24 -4.56
N VAL A 83 -1.61 8.49 -5.38
CA VAL A 83 -1.50 7.02 -5.27
C VAL A 83 -1.00 6.61 -3.91
N ARG A 84 0.04 7.27 -3.38
CA ARG A 84 0.58 6.97 -2.05
C ARG A 84 -0.46 7.21 -0.96
N ALA A 85 -1.17 8.34 -1.02
CA ALA A 85 -2.22 8.65 -0.06
C ALA A 85 -3.37 7.63 -0.12
N VAL A 86 -3.83 7.27 -1.32
CA VAL A 86 -4.90 6.28 -1.52
C VAL A 86 -4.46 4.88 -1.07
N ARG A 87 -3.22 4.46 -1.36
CA ARG A 87 -2.64 3.20 -0.86
C ARG A 87 -2.62 3.16 0.66
N LYS A 88 -2.25 4.27 1.32
CA LYS A 88 -2.25 4.39 2.79
C LYS A 88 -3.66 4.34 3.37
N ALA A 89 -4.63 4.97 2.71
CA ALA A 89 -6.01 5.03 3.18
C ALA A 89 -6.79 3.71 3.00
N LEU A 90 -6.63 3.04 1.85
CA LEU A 90 -7.43 1.87 1.48
C LEU A 90 -6.69 0.53 1.68
N GLY A 91 -5.37 0.56 1.87
CA GLY A 91 -4.54 -0.65 1.92
C GLY A 91 -4.48 -1.42 0.60
N CYS A 92 -4.91 -0.81 -0.50
CA CYS A 92 -4.93 -1.43 -1.82
C CYS A 92 -3.61 -1.18 -2.56
N GLY A 93 -3.22 -2.09 -3.45
CA GLY A 93 -2.14 -1.85 -4.41
C GLY A 93 -2.57 -0.83 -5.46
N GLY A 94 -1.67 0.07 -5.84
CA GLY A 94 -1.93 1.01 -6.93
C GLY A 94 -0.66 1.51 -7.59
N THR A 95 -0.78 1.84 -8.88
CA THR A 95 0.30 2.29 -9.76
C THR A 95 -0.13 3.54 -10.52
N VAL A 96 0.83 4.39 -10.86
CA VAL A 96 0.62 5.52 -11.77
C VAL A 96 0.94 5.04 -13.18
N GLU A 97 0.08 5.38 -14.14
CA GLU A 97 0.28 5.11 -15.56
C GLU A 97 0.17 6.41 -16.36
N ALA A 98 0.94 6.50 -17.45
CA ALA A 98 0.85 7.59 -18.40
C ALA A 98 -0.27 7.28 -19.40
N GLY A 99 -1.35 8.06 -19.35
CA GLY A 99 -2.50 7.94 -20.23
C GLY A 99 -2.40 8.80 -21.49
N THR A 100 -3.37 8.64 -22.39
CA THR A 100 -3.43 9.36 -23.68
C THR A 100 -3.66 10.87 -23.51
N SER A 101 -4.24 11.32 -22.40
CA SER A 101 -4.58 12.73 -22.16
C SER A 101 -4.05 13.28 -20.83
N GLY A 102 -3.12 12.58 -20.19
CA GLY A 102 -2.53 12.99 -18.91
C GLY A 102 -2.09 11.79 -18.08
N PHE A 103 -1.88 12.01 -16.77
CA PHE A 103 -1.53 10.94 -15.85
C PHE A 103 -2.79 10.29 -15.27
N GLU A 104 -2.73 8.98 -15.10
CA GLU A 104 -3.81 8.15 -14.58
C GLU A 104 -3.28 7.32 -13.41
N ILE A 105 -4.15 7.03 -12.45
CA ILE A 105 -3.81 6.09 -11.37
C ILE A 105 -4.67 4.85 -11.48
N VAL A 106 -4.06 3.70 -11.31
CA VAL A 106 -4.72 2.41 -11.32
C VAL A 106 -4.73 1.87 -9.90
N ILE A 107 -5.91 1.67 -9.34
CA ILE A 107 -6.12 1.08 -8.02
C ILE A 107 -6.66 -0.33 -8.19
N GLN A 108 -6.03 -1.29 -7.52
CA GLN A 108 -6.51 -2.67 -7.49
C GLN A 108 -7.73 -2.80 -6.60
N GLY A 109 -8.78 -3.48 -7.09
CA GLY A 109 -9.99 -3.79 -6.34
C GLY A 109 -11.24 -3.12 -6.89
N ASP A 110 -12.39 -3.75 -6.65
CA ASP A 110 -13.69 -3.28 -7.13
C ASP A 110 -14.38 -2.31 -6.14
N ARG A 111 -13.68 -1.25 -5.73
CA ARG A 111 -14.19 -0.31 -4.71
C ARG A 111 -14.18 1.15 -5.19
N PRO A 112 -14.91 1.50 -6.26
CA PRO A 112 -14.86 2.84 -6.82
C PRO A 112 -15.44 3.89 -5.86
N ALA A 113 -16.40 3.53 -5.00
CA ALA A 113 -16.95 4.43 -3.99
C ALA A 113 -15.88 4.84 -2.97
N ALA A 114 -15.11 3.88 -2.45
CA ALA A 114 -14.03 4.15 -1.49
C ALA A 114 -12.89 4.96 -2.12
N VAL A 115 -12.56 4.68 -3.38
CA VAL A 115 -11.58 5.48 -4.15
C VAL A 115 -12.10 6.90 -4.37
N ALA A 116 -13.38 7.07 -4.71
CA ALA A 116 -13.99 8.39 -4.89
C ALA A 116 -13.99 9.21 -3.58
N GLU A 117 -14.30 8.59 -2.46
CA GLU A 117 -14.24 9.19 -1.12
C GLU A 117 -12.82 9.67 -0.79
N ALA A 118 -11.82 8.80 -0.98
CA ALA A 118 -10.42 9.14 -0.73
C ALA A 118 -9.94 10.31 -1.61
N LEU A 119 -10.33 10.33 -2.89
CA LEU A 119 -10.00 11.42 -3.81
C LEU A 119 -10.68 12.74 -3.43
N ARG A 120 -11.93 12.68 -2.95
CA ARG A 120 -12.65 13.85 -2.42
C ARG A 120 -11.98 14.41 -1.17
N GLN A 121 -11.51 13.56 -0.26
CA GLN A 121 -10.75 13.98 0.93
C GLN A 121 -9.44 14.69 0.56
N LEU A 122 -8.82 14.30 -0.57
CA LEU A 122 -7.63 14.97 -1.11
C LEU A 122 -7.94 16.25 -1.90
N GLY A 123 -9.22 16.64 -2.00
CA GLY A 123 -9.67 17.85 -2.66
C GLY A 123 -9.88 17.71 -4.18
N TYR A 124 -9.94 16.49 -4.71
CA TYR A 124 -10.24 16.26 -6.13
C TYR A 124 -11.75 16.01 -6.34
N PRO A 125 -12.43 16.83 -7.15
CA PRO A 125 -13.83 16.60 -7.49
C PRO A 125 -13.96 15.40 -8.44
N VAL A 126 -14.67 14.36 -8.02
CA VAL A 126 -14.87 13.12 -8.80
C VAL A 126 -16.15 13.20 -9.62
N GLY A 127 -16.03 13.00 -10.93
CA GLY A 127 -17.11 13.21 -11.87
C GLY A 127 -18.14 12.11 -12.05
N GLY A 128 -17.91 10.95 -11.45
CA GLY A 128 -18.74 9.76 -11.61
C GLY A 128 -17.86 8.55 -11.88
N VAL A 129 -18.48 7.38 -11.85
CA VAL A 129 -17.82 6.09 -12.12
C VAL A 129 -18.38 5.58 -13.45
N ILE A 130 -17.53 5.46 -14.46
CA ILE A 130 -17.88 4.80 -15.72
C ILE A 130 -17.49 3.31 -15.67
N GLN A 131 -18.27 2.46 -16.34
CA GLN A 131 -18.05 1.00 -16.41
C GLN A 131 -17.28 0.59 -17.65
#